data_AF-A0A350DFG6-F1
#
_entry.id   AF-A0A350DFG6-F1
#
_cell.length_a   1.000
_cell.length_b   1.000
_cell.length_c   1.000
_cell.angle_alpha   90.00
_cell.angle_beta   90.00
_cell.angle_gamma   90.00
#
_symmetry.space_group_name_H-M   'P 1'
#
loop_
_entity.id
_entity.type
_entity.pdbx_description
1 polymer ?
#
loop_
_entity_poly.entity_id
_entity_poly.type
_entity_poly.pdbx_seq_one_letter_code
_entity_poly.pdbx_strand_id
1 'polypeptide(L)'
;NVLRLYGPRLAAATLLLDALKGVPAVLAAKLLALPVWLQGLVGLAVLLGHSYPIWFSFRGGKSVSSAFGVLLVLVPSVALITALCWALLA
;
A
#
# COMPACT_ATOMS: atom_id res chain seq x y z
N ASN A 1 -17.00 -5.11 -0.86
CA ASN A 1 -15.93 -4.60 0.02
C ASN A 1 -16.08 -5.27 1.38
N VAL A 2 -14.97 -5.66 2.00
CA VAL A 2 -14.90 -6.42 3.26
C VAL A 2 -15.73 -5.76 4.37
N LEU A 3 -15.69 -4.44 4.47
CA LEU A 3 -16.49 -3.68 5.45
C LEU A 3 -18.00 -3.97 5.38
N ARG A 4 -18.55 -4.09 4.16
CA ARG A 4 -19.99 -4.29 3.96
C ARG A 4 -20.42 -5.75 4.10
N LEU A 5 -19.52 -6.70 3.89
CA LEU A 5 -19.83 -8.14 3.87
C LEU A 5 -19.45 -8.87 5.16
N TYR A 6 -18.34 -8.46 5.78
CA TYR A 6 -17.69 -9.19 6.88
C TYR A 6 -17.46 -8.31 8.12
N GLY A 7 -17.92 -7.06 8.10
CA GLY A 7 -17.88 -6.15 9.25
C GLY A 7 -16.55 -5.41 9.45
N PRO A 8 -16.50 -4.50 10.45
CA PRO A 8 -15.41 -3.55 10.62
C PRO A 8 -14.10 -4.19 11.09
N ARG A 9 -14.16 -5.25 11.90
CA ARG A 9 -12.96 -5.94 12.42
C ARG A 9 -12.13 -6.56 11.30
N LEU A 10 -12.80 -7.32 10.42
CA LEU A 10 -12.14 -7.94 9.27
C LEU A 10 -11.71 -6.90 8.24
N ALA A 11 -12.50 -5.83 8.05
CA ALA A 11 -12.10 -4.71 7.20
C ALA A 11 -10.79 -4.06 7.68
N ALA A 12 -10.67 -3.77 8.98
CA ALA A 12 -9.45 -3.21 9.57
C ALA A 12 -8.25 -4.15 9.40
N ALA A 13 -8.44 -5.46 9.64
CA ALA A 13 -7.39 -6.45 9.42
C ALA A 13 -6.94 -6.49 7.95
N THR A 14 -7.87 -6.51 6.99
CA THR A 14 -7.52 -6.48 5.57
C THR A 14 -6.82 -5.19 5.16
N LEU A 15 -7.24 -4.05 5.72
CA LEU A 15 -6.62 -2.76 5.46
C LEU A 15 -5.16 -2.74 5.95
N LEU A 16 -4.91 -3.23 7.17
CA LEU A 16 -3.56 -3.34 7.73
C LEU A 16 -2.68 -4.28 6.90
N LEU A 17 -3.19 -5.46 6.53
CA LEU A 17 -2.44 -6.41 5.69
C LEU A 17 -2.10 -5.81 4.32
N ASP A 18 -3.04 -5.09 3.70
CA ASP A 18 -2.82 -4.45 2.41
C ASP A 18 -1.82 -3.29 2.48
N ALA A 19 -1.71 -2.60 3.62
CA ALA A 19 -0.67 -1.60 3.84
C ALA A 19 0.69 -2.26 4.05
N LEU A 20 0.75 -3.32 4.87
CA LEU A 20 2.01 -3.96 5.25
C LEU A 20 2.64 -4.79 4.14
N LYS A 21 1.86 -5.37 3.22
CA LYS A 21 2.41 -6.28 2.19
C LYS A 21 3.48 -5.67 1.28
N GLY A 22 3.44 -4.35 1.09
CA GLY A 22 4.43 -3.61 0.29
C GLY A 22 5.73 -3.29 1.02
N VAL A 23 5.69 -3.30 2.36
CA VAL A 23 6.80 -2.84 3.21
C VAL A 23 8.08 -3.65 2.98
N PRO A 24 8.06 -4.99 2.95
CA PRO A 24 9.28 -5.78 2.77
C PRO A 24 9.99 -5.48 1.44
N ALA A 25 9.24 -5.33 0.34
CA ALA A 25 9.81 -5.06 -0.98
C ALA A 25 10.50 -3.70 -1.04
N VAL A 26 9.83 -2.65 -0.54
CA VAL A 26 10.37 -1.29 -0.53
C VAL A 26 11.52 -1.14 0.47
N LEU A 27 11.42 -1.81 1.63
CA LEU A 27 12.49 -1.82 2.62
C LEU A 27 13.74 -2.53 2.07
N ALA A 28 13.57 -3.65 1.37
CA ALA A 28 14.68 -4.32 0.68
C ALA A 28 15.34 -3.40 -0.35
N ALA A 29 14.56 -2.66 -1.14
CA ALA A 29 15.09 -1.67 -2.09
C ALA A 29 15.91 -0.56 -1.40
N LYS A 30 15.48 -0.11 -0.22
CA LYS A 30 16.24 0.84 0.60
C LYS A 30 17.52 0.23 1.17
N LEU A 31 17.45 -0.97 1.73
CA LEU A 31 18.59 -1.67 2.34
C LEU A 31 19.67 -2.02 1.31
N LEU A 32 19.27 -2.31 0.07
CA LEU A 32 20.17 -2.51 -1.07
C LEU A 32 20.73 -1.19 -1.65
N ALA A 33 20.42 -0.05 -1.03
CA ALA A 33 20.84 1.28 -1.47
C ALA A 33 20.52 1.56 -2.95
N LEU A 34 19.38 1.07 -3.44
CA LEU A 34 18.97 1.31 -4.82
C LEU A 34 18.75 2.80 -5.07
N PRO A 35 18.99 3.31 -6.28
CA PRO A 35 18.67 4.68 -6.64
C PRO A 35 17.21 5.03 -6.34
N VAL A 36 16.94 6.28 -5.97
CA VAL A 36 15.59 6.75 -5.56
C VAL A 36 14.52 6.42 -6.60
N TRP A 37 14.83 6.58 -7.89
CA TRP A 37 13.89 6.26 -8.97
C TRP A 37 13.53 4.76 -9.00
N LEU A 38 14.49 3.88 -8.69
CA LEU A 38 14.28 2.44 -8.68
C LEU A 38 13.49 2.00 -7.44
N GLN A 39 13.71 2.63 -6.28
CA GLN A 39 12.85 2.45 -5.10
C GLN A 39 11.39 2.86 -5.41
N GLY A 40 11.20 3.94 -6.18
CA GLY A 40 9.90 4.37 -6.67
C GLY A 40 9.24 3.33 -7.59
N LEU A 41 10.01 2.73 -8.51
CA LEU A 41 9.51 1.64 -9.37
C LEU A 41 9.12 0.39 -8.57
N VAL A 42 9.86 0.03 -7.53
CA VAL A 42 9.48 -1.06 -6.62
C VAL A 42 8.16 -0.75 -5.93
N GLY A 43 7.98 0.49 -5.45
CA GLY A 43 6.70 0.97 -4.94
C GLY A 43 5.58 0.82 -5.96
N LEU A 44 5.78 1.29 -7.20
CA LEU A 44 4.80 1.16 -8.28
C LEU A 44 4.46 -0.31 -8.59
N ALA A 45 5.43 -1.21 -8.58
CA ALA A 45 5.20 -2.64 -8.78
C ALA A 45 4.28 -3.24 -7.69
N VAL A 46 4.42 -2.80 -6.43
CA VAL A 46 3.50 -3.19 -5.33
C VAL A 46 2.08 -2.72 -5.62
N LEU A 47 1.91 -1.46 -6.07
CA LEU A 47 0.60 -0.90 -6.39
C LEU A 47 -0.04 -1.63 -7.59
N LEU A 48 0.74 -1.94 -8.63
CA LEU A 48 0.29 -2.69 -9.78
C LEU A 48 -0.09 -4.12 -9.40
N GLY A 49 0.69 -4.80 -8.57
CA GLY A 49 0.36 -6.14 -8.07
C GLY A 49 -0.92 -6.17 -7.24
N HIS A 50 -1.25 -5.09 -6.52
CA HIS A 50 -2.53 -4.96 -5.81
C HIS A 50 -3.70 -4.68 -6.77
N SER A 51 -3.52 -3.80 -7.75
CA SER A 51 -4.57 -3.43 -8.71
C SER A 51 -4.85 -4.49 -9.77
N TYR A 52 -3.81 -5.22 -10.18
CA TYR A 52 -3.84 -6.23 -11.23
C TYR A 52 -3.20 -7.55 -10.76
N PRO A 53 -3.72 -8.18 -9.69
CA PRO A 53 -3.20 -9.45 -9.19
C PRO A 53 -3.45 -10.59 -10.17
N ILE A 54 -2.40 -11.37 -10.44
CA ILE A 54 -2.43 -12.49 -11.40
C ILE A 54 -3.44 -13.55 -10.96
N TRP A 55 -3.54 -13.83 -9.66
CA TRP A 55 -4.44 -14.85 -9.09
C TRP A 55 -5.93 -14.43 -9.05
N PHE A 56 -6.27 -13.16 -9.26
CA PHE A 56 -7.66 -12.71 -9.39
C PHE A 56 -7.96 -12.19 -10.80
N SER A 57 -7.36 -12.79 -11.84
CA SER A 57 -7.61 -12.44 -13.25
C SER A 57 -7.42 -10.95 -13.54
N PHE A 58 -6.39 -10.34 -12.94
CA PHE A 58 -6.07 -8.92 -13.06
C PHE A 58 -7.19 -7.97 -12.60
N ARG A 59 -8.11 -8.43 -11.73
CA ARG A 59 -9.16 -7.61 -11.12
C ARG A 59 -8.88 -7.43 -9.63
N GLY A 60 -8.18 -6.35 -9.29
CA GLY A 60 -7.78 -6.04 -7.92
C GLY A 60 -8.50 -4.83 -7.32
N GLY A 61 -7.89 -4.30 -6.26
CA GLY A 61 -8.39 -3.13 -5.54
C GLY A 61 -7.82 -1.81 -6.04
N LYS A 62 -8.25 -0.70 -5.42
CA LYS A 62 -7.83 0.67 -5.76
C LYS A 62 -6.42 1.05 -5.24
N SER A 63 -5.72 0.13 -4.58
CA SER A 63 -4.35 0.32 -4.08
C SER A 63 -4.15 1.44 -3.06
N VAL A 64 -5.21 2.01 -2.46
CA VAL A 64 -5.11 3.10 -1.47
C VAL A 64 -4.30 2.66 -0.25
N SER A 65 -4.63 1.52 0.36
CA SER A 65 -3.92 1.03 1.55
C SER A 65 -2.47 0.65 1.22
N SER A 66 -2.25 -0.02 0.09
CA SER A 66 -0.90 -0.39 -0.35
C SER A 66 -0.04 0.82 -0.70
N ALA A 67 -0.61 1.88 -1.28
CA ALA A 67 0.08 3.13 -1.52
C ALA A 67 0.51 3.81 -0.21
N PHE A 68 -0.37 3.83 0.80
CA PHE A 68 -0.01 4.35 2.11
C PHE A 68 1.17 3.59 2.73
N GLY A 69 1.15 2.26 2.69
CA GLY A 69 2.26 1.44 3.21
C GLY A 69 3.60 1.68 2.48
N VAL A 70 3.57 1.80 1.15
CA VAL A 70 4.75 2.14 0.34
C VAL A 70 5.28 3.54 0.71
N LEU A 71 4.40 4.53 0.80
CA LEU A 71 4.78 5.89 1.19
C LEU A 71 5.35 5.94 2.61
N LEU A 72 4.80 5.16 3.54
CA LEU A 72 5.28 5.10 4.93
C LEU A 72 6.76 4.69 4.98
N VAL A 73 7.20 3.80 4.08
CA VAL A 73 8.60 3.37 4.00
C VAL A 73 9.45 4.36 3.22
N LEU A 74 8.99 4.85 2.07
CA LEU A 74 9.77 5.75 1.23
C LEU A 74 9.94 7.13 1.87
N VAL A 75 8.82 7.76 2.20
CA VAL A 75 8.71 9.15 2.70
C VAL A 75 7.65 9.21 3.81
N PRO A 76 8.01 8.86 5.06
CA PRO A 76 7.06 8.79 6.17
C PRO A 76 6.28 10.09 6.42
N SER A 77 6.91 11.24 6.22
CA SER A 77 6.26 12.55 6.39
C SER A 77 5.07 12.75 5.45
N VAL A 78 5.24 12.40 4.17
CA VAL A 78 4.17 12.48 3.15
C VAL A 78 3.06 11.48 3.48
N ALA A 79 3.42 10.27 3.93
CA ALA A 79 2.43 9.27 4.33
C ALA A 79 1.54 9.79 5.48
N LEU A 80 2.14 10.38 6.52
CA LEU A 80 1.40 10.93 7.66
C LEU A 80 0.50 12.10 7.27
N ILE A 81 0.98 13.03 6.43
CA ILE A 81 0.15 14.13 5.90
C ILE A 81 -1.03 13.57 5.11
N THR A 82 -0.78 12.58 4.24
CA THR A 82 -1.83 11.97 3.41
C THR A 82 -2.87 11.25 4.27
N ALA A 83 -2.44 10.54 5.33
CA ALA A 83 -3.34 9.89 6.28
C ALA A 83 -4.18 10.91 7.06
N LEU A 84 -3.58 12.03 7.47
CA LEU A 84 -4.31 13.12 8.11
C LEU A 84 -5.35 13.74 7.17
N CYS A 85 -4.97 14.05 5.93
CA CYS A 85 -5.91 14.55 4.92
C CYS A 85 -7.05 13.57 4.66
N TRP A 86 -6.75 12.27 4.61
CA TRP A 86 -7.78 11.24 4.45
C TRP A 86 -8.72 11.21 5.66
N ALA A 87 -8.18 11.23 6.89
CA ALA A 87 -9.00 11.21 8.11
C ALA A 87 -9.88 12.46 8.29
N LEU A 88 -9.46 13.61 7.74
CA LEU A 88 -10.24 14.85 7.78
C LEU A 88 -11.37 14.89 6.73
N LEU A 89 -11.23 14.16 5.63
CA LEU A 89 -12.15 14.22 4.47
C LEU A 89 -13.04 12.99 4.31
N ALA A 90 -12.66 11.84 4.90
CA ALA A 90 -13.39 10.58 4.82
C ALA A 90 -14.62 10.54 5.73
#